data_AF-A0A443I0U3-F1
#
_entry.id   AF-A0A443I0U3-F1
#
_cell.length_a   1.000
_cell.length_b   1.000
_cell.length_c   1.000
_cell.angle_alpha   90.00
_cell.angle_beta   90.00
_cell.angle_gamma   90.00
#
_symmetry.space_group_name_H-M   'P 1'
#
loop_
_entity.id
_entity.type
_entity.pdbx_description
1 polymer ?
#
loop_
_entity_poly.entity_id
_entity_poly.type
_entity_poly.pdbx_seq_one_letter_code
_entity_poly.pdbx_strand_id
1 'polypeptide(L)'
;MAANFGERLLAEVREETLDEFLHDLRAFKPDQGDERSFFLGVKELDELLELFLPTPASAATAIEPPRTQIPASTFAGFDAGYDSGFPAGAAGYEEENVDEYGTDVPVPVPTPRPAPNPKRKQPVVEITSPSSAAGKTQLLYYLTAVAILPSSYHGRDLGGCDAAVVYIDTDGRFDANRLGDIASGIVQERLKASSSNPADIVSREERKAEGDDIGDDINAQDINELVCNALQHVHLLRPQSSSSLLATLQQLDAYLLDVSRHHSATRPLHAIFLDSASAFFWQDRLRDEVARTEEIGRPAAEIDRDRDQGRSFHLAVLYRRLVVELRRLQAIFDCAVVYTTWGLSRTKSSSDYGPTSSHSGIRPHLPPPWGTFPSLRLVVQREPVRRFPPEATLQEAERDAPLRQEVVARGKFWAWVDTWGREEWPRRIVEGLERRNGGRFSFWVSDKIVIGEDSDHPM
;
A
#
# COMPACT_ATOMS: atom_id res chain seq x y z
N MET A 1 25.93 7.26 -52.84
CA MET A 1 24.47 7.34 -52.61
C MET A 1 23.98 6.34 -51.56
N ALA A 2 24.44 5.08 -51.54
CA ALA A 2 24.02 4.11 -50.50
C ALA A 2 24.48 4.45 -49.07
N ALA A 3 25.67 5.06 -48.91
CA ALA A 3 26.22 5.42 -47.59
C ALA A 3 25.38 6.49 -46.85
N ASN A 4 25.01 7.59 -47.53
CA ASN A 4 24.17 8.64 -46.93
C ASN A 4 22.74 8.18 -46.61
N PHE A 5 22.26 7.11 -47.25
CA PHE A 5 20.95 6.53 -46.95
C PHE A 5 21.01 5.65 -45.69
N GLY A 6 22.14 4.94 -45.48
CA GLY A 6 22.40 4.19 -44.26
C GLY A 6 22.55 5.08 -43.02
N GLU A 7 23.24 6.22 -43.13
CA GLU A 7 23.36 7.19 -42.02
C GLU A 7 22.01 7.83 -41.65
N ARG A 8 21.13 8.10 -42.62
CA ARG A 8 19.79 8.62 -42.36
C ARG A 8 18.88 7.60 -41.66
N LEU A 9 18.94 6.33 -42.06
CA LEU A 9 18.17 5.27 -41.40
C LEU A 9 18.67 5.01 -39.97
N LEU A 10 19.98 5.09 -39.72
CA LEU A 10 20.53 4.96 -38.36
C LEU A 10 20.23 6.17 -37.47
N ALA A 11 20.05 7.35 -38.05
CA ALA A 11 19.59 8.54 -37.31
C ALA A 11 18.09 8.50 -36.95
N GLU A 12 17.30 7.66 -37.64
CA GLU A 12 15.88 7.39 -37.32
C GLU A 12 15.69 6.24 -36.30
N VAL A 13 16.75 5.47 -36.02
CA VAL A 13 16.74 4.45 -34.98
C VAL A 13 16.96 5.14 -33.63
N ARG A 14 15.86 5.33 -32.90
CA ARG A 14 15.90 5.77 -31.50
C ARG A 14 16.34 4.58 -30.64
N GLU A 15 17.57 4.60 -30.15
CA GLU A 15 18.01 3.68 -29.10
C GLU A 15 17.32 4.07 -27.79
N GLU A 16 16.25 3.35 -27.44
CA GLU A 16 15.61 3.42 -26.13
C GLU A 16 16.15 2.28 -25.27
N THR A 17 16.50 2.57 -24.02
CA THR A 17 16.79 1.53 -23.05
C THR A 17 15.51 0.72 -22.78
N LEU A 18 15.65 -0.56 -22.43
CA LEU A 18 14.49 -1.40 -22.07
C LEU A 18 13.66 -0.75 -20.94
N ASP A 19 14.32 -0.03 -20.03
CA ASP A 19 13.67 0.72 -18.96
C ASP A 19 12.83 1.89 -19.46
N GLU A 20 13.29 2.61 -20.50
CA GLU A 20 12.54 3.69 -21.15
C GLU A 20 11.34 3.14 -21.93
N PHE A 21 11.54 2.04 -22.66
CA PHE A 21 10.46 1.39 -23.39
C PHE A 21 9.38 0.82 -22.45
N LEU A 22 9.78 0.14 -21.37
CA LEU A 22 8.85 -0.33 -20.34
C LEU A 22 8.17 0.82 -19.59
N HIS A 23 8.85 1.96 -19.45
CA HIS A 23 8.27 3.17 -18.86
C HIS A 23 7.20 3.78 -19.78
N ASP A 24 7.49 3.89 -21.08
CA ASP A 24 6.58 4.43 -22.09
C ASP A 24 5.37 3.49 -22.29
N LEU A 25 5.56 2.17 -22.24
CA LEU A 25 4.46 1.19 -22.24
C LEU A 25 3.54 1.31 -21.01
N ARG A 26 4.10 1.57 -19.82
CA ARG A 26 3.28 1.82 -18.61
C ARG A 26 2.51 3.14 -18.71
N ALA A 27 3.06 4.14 -19.40
CA ALA A 27 2.37 5.40 -19.69
C ALA A 27 1.30 5.25 -20.80
N PHE A 28 1.43 4.24 -21.66
CA PHE A 28 0.51 3.95 -22.78
C PHE A 28 -0.70 3.09 -22.41
N LYS A 29 -0.88 2.71 -21.14
CA LYS A 29 -2.09 1.98 -20.72
C LYS A 29 -3.30 2.86 -21.05
N PRO A 30 -4.23 2.43 -21.93
CA PRO A 30 -5.37 3.25 -22.28
C PRO A 30 -6.20 3.49 -21.03
N ASP A 31 -6.44 4.77 -20.75
CA ASP A 31 -7.30 5.29 -19.71
C ASP A 31 -8.72 4.72 -19.92
N GLN A 32 -9.00 3.57 -19.30
CA GLN A 32 -10.35 3.04 -19.24
C GLN A 32 -11.12 3.88 -18.22
N GLY A 33 -11.68 4.99 -18.70
CA GLY A 33 -12.81 5.73 -18.12
C GLY A 33 -13.00 5.71 -16.60
N ASP A 34 -12.75 6.86 -15.98
CA ASP A 34 -13.23 7.22 -14.63
C ASP A 34 -12.63 6.41 -13.47
N GLU A 35 -11.34 6.02 -13.58
CA GLU A 35 -10.64 5.25 -12.55
C GLU A 35 -10.41 6.07 -11.27
N ARG A 36 -11.32 5.96 -10.30
CA ARG A 36 -10.90 6.00 -8.89
C ARG A 36 -9.80 4.96 -8.75
N SER A 37 -8.58 5.43 -8.64
CA SER A 37 -7.39 4.60 -8.67
C SER A 37 -7.28 3.70 -7.42
N PHE A 38 -7.89 2.52 -7.51
CA PHE A 38 -7.91 1.48 -6.48
C PHE A 38 -6.48 1.00 -6.20
N PHE A 39 -6.09 0.91 -4.93
CA PHE A 39 -4.77 0.43 -4.54
C PHE A 39 -4.77 -1.05 -4.19
N LEU A 40 -5.80 -1.49 -3.46
CA LEU A 40 -5.95 -2.84 -2.95
C LEU A 40 -7.26 -3.51 -3.41
N GLY A 41 -8.10 -2.80 -4.16
CA GLY A 41 -9.36 -3.31 -4.69
C GLY A 41 -10.50 -3.34 -3.66
N VAL A 42 -10.33 -2.66 -2.53
CA VAL A 42 -11.34 -2.56 -1.47
C VAL A 42 -11.67 -1.10 -1.27
N LYS A 43 -12.87 -0.70 -1.69
CA LYS A 43 -13.31 0.71 -1.71
C LYS A 43 -13.08 1.41 -0.37
N GLU A 44 -13.50 0.79 0.74
CA GLU A 44 -13.39 1.36 2.08
C GLU A 44 -11.92 1.62 2.46
N LEU A 45 -11.01 0.72 2.06
CA LEU A 45 -9.59 0.83 2.34
C LEU A 45 -8.89 1.81 1.41
N ASP A 46 -9.21 1.76 0.12
CA ASP A 46 -8.62 2.61 -0.91
C ASP A 46 -9.00 4.07 -0.70
N GLU A 47 -10.25 4.34 -0.33
CA GLU A 47 -10.67 5.66 0.09
C GLU A 47 -9.79 6.14 1.27
N LEU A 48 -9.60 5.35 2.33
CA LEU A 48 -8.71 5.77 3.42
C LEU A 48 -7.27 6.04 2.95
N LEU A 49 -6.71 5.19 2.09
CA LEU A 49 -5.35 5.35 1.54
C LEU A 49 -5.17 6.66 0.78
N GLU A 50 -6.16 7.11 0.02
CA GLU A 50 -6.12 8.38 -0.71
C GLU A 50 -5.90 9.60 0.21
N LEU A 51 -6.33 9.55 1.48
CA LEU A 51 -6.09 10.66 2.43
C LEU A 51 -4.62 10.77 2.81
N PHE A 52 -3.98 9.61 3.01
CA PHE A 52 -2.62 9.52 3.53
C PHE A 52 -1.55 9.60 2.44
N LEU A 53 -1.90 9.23 1.22
CA LEU A 53 -0.97 9.29 0.10
C LEU A 53 -0.94 10.69 -0.54
N PRO A 54 0.23 11.15 -1.03
CA PRO A 54 0.30 12.43 -1.72
C PRO A 54 -0.45 12.34 -3.04
N THR A 55 -1.36 13.28 -3.29
CA THR A 55 -1.92 13.48 -4.64
C THR A 55 -0.81 14.01 -5.53
N PRO A 56 -0.53 13.44 -6.71
CA PRO A 56 0.38 14.05 -7.66
C PRO A 56 -0.11 15.46 -7.96
N ALA A 57 0.74 16.46 -7.73
CA ALA A 57 0.39 17.85 -7.99
C ALA A 57 0.02 17.96 -9.48
N SER A 58 -1.26 18.27 -9.76
CA SER A 58 -1.65 18.75 -11.08
C SER A 58 -0.75 19.94 -11.40
N ALA A 59 -0.09 19.89 -12.56
CA ALA A 59 0.88 20.88 -13.01
C ALA A 59 0.36 22.29 -12.67
N ALA A 60 1.00 22.94 -11.70
CA ALA A 60 0.62 24.28 -11.29
C ALA A 60 0.71 25.18 -12.52
N THR A 61 -0.43 25.72 -12.92
CA THR A 61 -0.58 26.81 -13.90
C THR A 61 0.56 27.81 -13.71
N ALA A 62 1.32 28.03 -14.78
CA ALA A 62 2.43 28.97 -14.81
C ALA A 62 1.98 30.33 -14.23
N ILE A 63 2.50 30.67 -13.06
CA ILE A 63 2.43 32.03 -12.53
C ILE A 63 3.50 32.81 -13.29
N GLU A 64 3.08 33.67 -14.23
CA GLU A 64 3.94 34.67 -14.85
C GLU A 64 4.63 35.51 -13.76
N PRO A 65 5.95 35.77 -13.86
CA PRO A 65 6.60 36.70 -12.95
C PRO A 65 6.06 38.13 -13.20
N PRO A 66 5.80 38.91 -12.15
CA PRO A 66 5.25 40.24 -12.32
C PRO A 66 6.28 41.18 -12.97
N ARG A 67 5.91 41.76 -14.12
CA ARG A 67 6.58 42.90 -14.74
C ARG A 67 6.71 44.03 -13.72
N THR A 68 7.92 44.28 -13.25
CA THR A 68 8.23 45.44 -12.41
C THR A 68 8.29 46.69 -13.29
N GLN A 69 7.21 47.47 -13.29
CA GLN A 69 7.22 48.83 -13.83
C GLN A 69 7.94 49.74 -12.83
N ILE A 70 8.94 50.46 -13.32
CA ILE A 70 9.63 51.54 -12.60
C ILE A 70 8.75 52.79 -12.66
N PRO A 71 8.53 53.50 -11.55
CA PRO A 71 8.35 54.94 -11.60
C PRO A 71 9.48 55.67 -10.86
N ALA A 72 9.90 56.76 -11.48
CA ALA A 72 11.00 57.62 -11.09
C ALA A 72 10.72 58.49 -9.86
N SER A 73 11.80 58.73 -9.11
CA SER A 73 12.18 59.95 -8.38
C SER A 73 11.17 60.64 -7.44
N THR A 74 11.55 60.81 -6.17
CA THR A 74 11.62 62.14 -5.52
C THR A 74 12.62 62.12 -4.37
N PHE A 75 13.43 63.19 -4.34
CA PHE A 75 14.54 63.52 -3.44
C PHE A 75 14.08 63.97 -2.04
N ALA A 76 14.76 63.50 -0.98
CA ALA A 76 15.08 64.17 0.30
C ALA A 76 15.77 63.10 1.19
N GLY A 77 17.03 63.16 1.62
CA GLY A 77 17.84 64.29 2.05
C GLY A 77 17.86 64.34 3.58
N PHE A 78 18.75 63.58 4.25
CA PHE A 78 19.48 63.98 5.47
C PHE A 78 20.54 62.93 5.87
N ASP A 79 21.50 63.40 6.66
CA ASP A 79 22.94 63.11 6.64
C ASP A 79 23.46 62.34 7.88
N ALA A 80 24.71 61.86 7.78
CA ALA A 80 25.69 61.43 8.80
C ALA A 80 25.55 60.03 9.44
N GLY A 81 26.61 59.19 9.55
CA GLY A 81 28.02 59.30 9.16
C GLY A 81 28.84 58.11 9.72
N TYR A 82 30.01 57.85 9.09
CA TYR A 82 31.20 57.07 9.53
C TYR A 82 30.98 55.55 9.84
N ASP A 83 31.84 54.59 9.49
CA ASP A 83 33.31 54.57 9.37
C ASP A 83 33.77 53.33 8.54
N SER A 84 34.98 53.46 8.00
CA SER A 84 35.94 52.57 7.31
C SER A 84 35.85 51.03 7.48
N GLY A 85 36.35 50.18 6.58
CA GLY A 85 37.19 50.41 5.39
C GLY A 85 37.41 49.16 4.54
N PHE A 86 37.74 49.40 3.26
CA PHE A 86 38.40 48.47 2.32
C PHE A 86 39.94 48.62 2.44
N PRO A 87 40.74 47.64 1.99
CA PRO A 87 41.22 47.63 0.59
C PRO A 87 40.97 46.26 -0.08
N ALA A 88 40.48 46.19 -1.31
CA ALA A 88 41.16 46.45 -2.60
C ALA A 88 42.03 45.28 -3.08
N GLY A 89 41.64 44.73 -4.23
CA GLY A 89 42.32 43.66 -4.97
C GLY A 89 41.65 43.42 -6.33
N ALA A 90 41.65 44.46 -7.17
CA ALA A 90 41.46 44.42 -8.62
C ALA A 90 42.65 43.68 -9.29
N ALA A 91 42.71 43.19 -10.52
CA ALA A 91 41.89 43.21 -11.73
C ALA A 91 42.46 42.12 -12.67
N GLY A 92 41.73 41.78 -13.74
CA GLY A 92 42.26 41.00 -14.85
C GLY A 92 41.19 40.70 -15.90
N TYR A 93 40.86 41.72 -16.70
CA TYR A 93 40.06 41.64 -17.92
C TYR A 93 40.94 41.13 -19.06
N GLU A 94 40.43 40.26 -19.94
CA GLU A 94 40.64 40.36 -21.40
C GLU A 94 39.41 39.80 -22.12
N GLU A 95 38.64 40.71 -22.73
CA GLU A 95 37.73 40.45 -23.84
C GLU A 95 38.53 40.61 -25.14
N GLU A 96 38.46 39.63 -26.03
CA GLU A 96 38.70 39.84 -27.47
C GLU A 96 37.50 39.28 -28.26
N ASN A 97 36.91 40.16 -29.07
CA ASN A 97 35.86 39.91 -30.05
C ASN A 97 36.48 39.95 -31.46
N VAL A 98 35.64 39.65 -32.47
CA VAL A 98 35.80 39.75 -33.94
C VAL A 98 36.47 38.48 -34.54
N ASP A 99 35.86 37.68 -35.44
CA ASP A 99 35.20 37.97 -36.74
C ASP A 99 33.97 37.03 -36.97
N GLU A 100 32.77 37.47 -37.36
CA GLU A 100 32.31 37.89 -38.70
C GLU A 100 32.55 36.87 -39.85
N TYR A 101 31.67 35.86 -39.98
CA TYR A 101 31.13 35.37 -41.27
C TYR A 101 29.87 34.52 -41.01
N GLY A 102 28.76 34.92 -41.64
CA GLY A 102 27.45 34.31 -41.46
C GLY A 102 27.32 32.87 -41.98
N THR A 103 26.65 32.04 -41.19
CA THR A 103 25.82 30.93 -41.69
C THR A 103 24.80 30.60 -40.60
N ASP A 104 23.54 30.94 -40.85
CA ASP A 104 22.40 30.58 -40.00
C ASP A 104 22.24 29.06 -39.98
N VAL A 105 22.80 28.40 -38.98
CA VAL A 105 22.48 27.01 -38.63
C VAL A 105 21.34 27.05 -37.61
N PRO A 106 20.17 26.46 -37.87
CA PRO A 106 19.12 26.37 -36.87
C PRO A 106 19.62 25.49 -35.73
N VAL A 107 19.97 26.10 -34.60
CA VAL A 107 20.19 25.37 -33.35
C VAL A 107 18.85 24.71 -33.00
N PRO A 108 18.77 23.37 -32.88
CA PRO A 108 17.55 22.73 -32.43
C PRO A 108 17.27 23.22 -31.01
N VAL A 109 16.18 23.97 -30.85
CA VAL A 109 15.63 24.29 -29.53
C VAL A 109 15.45 22.96 -28.81
N PRO A 110 16.09 22.73 -27.65
CA PRO A 110 15.82 21.53 -26.88
C PRO A 110 14.34 21.57 -26.53
N THR A 111 13.58 20.62 -27.08
CA THR A 111 12.22 20.39 -26.61
C THR A 111 12.30 20.15 -25.10
N PRO A 112 11.51 20.86 -24.29
CA PRO A 112 11.52 20.63 -22.85
C PRO A 112 11.16 19.16 -22.63
N ARG A 113 12.10 18.41 -22.05
CA ARG A 113 11.83 17.04 -21.58
C ARG A 113 10.53 17.10 -20.78
N PRO A 114 9.52 16.26 -21.07
CA PRO A 114 8.39 16.12 -20.15
C PRO A 114 8.99 15.79 -18.79
N ALA A 115 8.73 16.65 -17.81
CA ALA A 115 9.14 16.38 -16.44
C ALA A 115 8.58 15.00 -16.05
N PRO A 116 9.37 14.12 -15.41
CA PRO A 116 8.87 12.82 -15.01
C PRO A 116 7.61 13.04 -14.17
N ASN A 117 6.48 12.50 -14.64
CA ASN A 117 5.24 12.53 -13.87
C ASN A 117 5.55 11.94 -12.48
N PRO A 118 5.20 12.63 -11.38
CA PRO A 118 5.52 12.15 -10.05
C PRO A 118 4.87 10.77 -9.85
N LYS A 119 5.68 9.71 -9.81
CA LYS A 119 5.22 8.34 -9.59
C LYS A 119 4.38 8.30 -8.32
N ARG A 120 3.15 7.78 -8.43
CA ARG A 120 2.25 7.60 -7.29
C ARG A 120 2.97 6.71 -6.27
N LYS A 121 3.06 7.15 -5.01
CA LYS A 121 3.70 6.32 -3.98
C LYS A 121 2.82 5.12 -3.69
N GLN A 122 3.41 3.94 -3.79
CA GLN A 122 2.72 2.70 -3.45
C GLN A 122 2.45 2.61 -1.95
N PRO A 123 1.27 2.11 -1.53
CA PRO A 123 0.86 2.09 -0.13
C PRO A 123 1.66 1.07 0.66
N VAL A 124 1.91 1.43 1.93
CA VAL A 124 2.35 0.49 2.96
C VAL A 124 1.30 0.49 4.06
N VAL A 125 0.64 -0.64 4.30
CA VAL A 125 -0.43 -0.77 5.28
C VAL A 125 0.00 -1.66 6.44
N GLU A 126 -0.08 -1.12 7.65
CA GLU A 126 0.05 -1.91 8.88
C GLU A 126 -1.34 -2.27 9.40
N ILE A 127 -1.57 -3.55 9.67
CA ILE A 127 -2.78 -4.05 10.31
C ILE A 127 -2.40 -4.55 11.71
N THR A 128 -2.84 -3.86 12.73
CA THR A 128 -2.54 -4.18 14.13
C THR A 128 -3.80 -4.50 14.92
N SER A 129 -3.64 -5.13 16.07
CA SER A 129 -4.77 -5.41 16.98
C SER A 129 -4.26 -5.53 18.42
N PRO A 130 -4.97 -4.97 19.41
CA PRO A 130 -4.65 -5.15 20.82
C PRO A 130 -5.02 -6.55 21.35
N SER A 131 -5.71 -7.37 20.56
CA SER A 131 -6.18 -8.69 20.93
C SER A 131 -5.87 -9.76 19.89
N SER A 132 -5.71 -10.99 20.37
CA SER A 132 -5.66 -12.19 19.52
C SER A 132 -7.01 -12.46 18.86
N ALA A 133 -7.00 -13.21 17.76
CA ALA A 133 -8.21 -13.60 17.01
C ALA A 133 -9.09 -12.41 16.56
N ALA A 134 -8.48 -11.26 16.33
CA ALA A 134 -9.17 -10.04 15.91
C ALA A 134 -9.39 -9.92 14.39
N GLY A 135 -9.23 -10.99 13.61
CA GLY A 135 -9.55 -10.97 12.17
C GLY A 135 -8.47 -10.42 11.24
N LYS A 136 -7.24 -10.12 11.72
CA LYS A 136 -6.14 -9.61 10.88
C LYS A 136 -5.83 -10.50 9.67
N THR A 137 -5.56 -11.79 9.89
CA THR A 137 -5.30 -12.77 8.83
C THR A 137 -6.51 -12.98 7.92
N GLN A 138 -7.74 -12.86 8.46
CA GLN A 138 -8.97 -12.96 7.64
C GLN A 138 -9.06 -11.78 6.66
N LEU A 139 -8.76 -10.57 7.13
CA LEU A 139 -8.67 -9.39 6.26
C LEU A 139 -7.57 -9.56 5.21
N LEU A 140 -6.40 -10.10 5.57
CA LEU A 140 -5.35 -10.42 4.60
C LEU A 140 -5.83 -11.43 3.54
N TYR A 141 -6.55 -12.48 3.93
CA TYR A 141 -7.10 -13.45 2.97
C TYR A 141 -8.10 -12.81 2.02
N TYR A 142 -8.96 -11.91 2.51
CA TYR A 142 -9.87 -11.17 1.64
C TYR A 142 -9.10 -10.32 0.62
N LEU A 143 -8.13 -9.53 1.07
CA LEU A 143 -7.28 -8.72 0.18
C LEU A 143 -6.50 -9.57 -0.83
N THR A 144 -6.02 -10.74 -0.39
CA THR A 144 -5.34 -11.72 -1.25
C THR A 144 -6.29 -12.25 -2.32
N ALA A 145 -7.52 -12.62 -1.94
CA ALA A 145 -8.52 -13.14 -2.86
C ALA A 145 -8.93 -12.10 -3.91
N VAL A 146 -9.22 -10.86 -3.50
CA VAL A 146 -9.52 -9.75 -4.43
C VAL A 146 -8.38 -9.53 -5.43
N ALA A 147 -7.14 -9.58 -4.96
CA ALA A 147 -5.98 -9.39 -5.83
C ALA A 147 -5.84 -10.45 -6.93
N ILE A 148 -6.07 -11.73 -6.60
CA ILE A 148 -5.78 -12.86 -7.51
C ILE A 148 -6.96 -13.25 -8.42
N LEU A 149 -8.18 -12.93 -8.01
CA LEU A 149 -9.38 -13.17 -8.81
C LEU A 149 -9.35 -12.27 -10.06
N PRO A 150 -9.90 -12.73 -11.21
CA PRO A 150 -9.98 -11.89 -12.39
C PRO A 150 -10.99 -10.76 -12.19
N SER A 151 -10.84 -9.68 -12.96
CA SER A 151 -11.78 -8.56 -12.94
C SER A 151 -13.16 -8.95 -13.43
N SER A 152 -13.26 -9.86 -14.39
CA SER A 152 -14.53 -10.36 -14.91
C SER A 152 -14.48 -11.86 -15.24
N TYR A 153 -15.65 -12.50 -15.25
CA TYR A 153 -15.82 -13.89 -15.64
C TYR A 153 -17.15 -14.07 -16.38
N HIS A 154 -17.10 -14.63 -17.60
CA HIS A 154 -18.26 -14.74 -18.50
C HIS A 154 -19.06 -13.43 -18.66
N GLY A 155 -18.34 -12.31 -18.82
CA GLY A 155 -18.94 -10.98 -18.99
C GLY A 155 -19.52 -10.36 -17.72
N ARG A 156 -19.41 -11.01 -16.55
CA ARG A 156 -19.84 -10.47 -15.26
C ARG A 156 -18.65 -9.92 -14.49
N ASP A 157 -18.82 -8.74 -13.89
CA ASP A 157 -17.80 -8.09 -13.07
C ASP A 157 -17.66 -8.80 -11.72
N LEU A 158 -16.43 -9.22 -11.41
CA LEU A 158 -16.06 -9.82 -10.13
C LEU A 158 -15.30 -8.82 -9.24
N GLY A 159 -14.81 -7.71 -9.80
CA GLY A 159 -14.03 -6.71 -9.09
C GLY A 159 -12.65 -7.19 -8.62
N GLY A 160 -12.13 -8.27 -9.21
CA GLY A 160 -10.77 -8.75 -8.95
C GLY A 160 -9.69 -8.01 -9.72
N CYS A 161 -8.42 -8.17 -9.34
CA CYS A 161 -7.30 -7.43 -9.96
C CYS A 161 -6.50 -8.24 -11.01
N ASP A 162 -6.83 -9.52 -11.23
CA ASP A 162 -6.11 -10.43 -12.14
C ASP A 162 -4.58 -10.43 -11.94
N ALA A 163 -4.14 -10.36 -10.68
CA ALA A 163 -2.75 -10.15 -10.33
C ALA A 163 -2.13 -11.36 -9.60
N ALA A 164 -0.84 -11.28 -9.35
CA ALA A 164 -0.11 -12.18 -8.47
C ALA A 164 0.20 -11.51 -7.14
N VAL A 165 0.39 -12.31 -6.09
CA VAL A 165 0.68 -11.84 -4.74
C VAL A 165 1.74 -12.69 -4.08
N VAL A 166 2.58 -12.07 -3.25
CA VAL A 166 3.52 -12.79 -2.39
C VAL A 166 2.96 -12.80 -0.98
N TYR A 167 2.73 -13.98 -0.43
CA TYR A 167 2.28 -14.15 0.95
C TYR A 167 3.43 -14.73 1.79
N ILE A 168 3.95 -13.93 2.71
CA ILE A 168 5.02 -14.31 3.62
C ILE A 168 4.41 -14.69 4.97
N ASP A 169 4.36 -15.98 5.26
CA ASP A 169 3.80 -16.56 6.47
C ASP A 169 4.93 -16.88 7.47
N THR A 170 5.14 -15.98 8.42
CA THR A 170 6.19 -16.11 9.44
C THR A 170 5.68 -16.76 10.73
N ASP A 171 4.36 -16.78 10.93
CA ASP A 171 3.72 -17.43 12.09
C ASP A 171 3.31 -18.89 11.81
N GLY A 172 3.43 -19.35 10.56
CA GLY A 172 3.13 -20.72 10.14
C GLY A 172 1.64 -21.05 10.15
N ARG A 173 0.78 -20.04 9.94
CA ARG A 173 -0.69 -20.13 10.11
C ARG A 173 -1.46 -20.01 8.81
N PHE A 174 -0.78 -19.91 7.67
CA PHE A 174 -1.46 -19.82 6.39
C PHE A 174 -2.27 -21.09 6.09
N ASP A 175 -3.51 -20.90 5.64
CA ASP A 175 -4.50 -21.92 5.32
C ASP A 175 -5.05 -21.64 3.91
N ALA A 176 -4.61 -22.45 2.96
CA ALA A 176 -5.00 -22.33 1.55
C ALA A 176 -6.49 -22.65 1.33
N ASN A 177 -7.05 -23.58 2.10
CA ASN A 177 -8.47 -23.94 1.97
C ASN A 177 -9.33 -22.76 2.38
N ARG A 178 -8.98 -22.12 3.51
CA ARG A 178 -9.68 -20.94 3.97
C ARG A 178 -9.61 -19.79 2.97
N LEU A 179 -8.45 -19.56 2.33
CA LEU A 179 -8.33 -18.57 1.26
C LEU A 179 -9.22 -18.92 0.06
N GLY A 180 -9.25 -20.19 -0.34
CA GLY A 180 -10.12 -20.69 -1.41
C GLY A 180 -11.62 -20.54 -1.10
N ASP A 181 -12.03 -20.79 0.13
CA ASP A 181 -13.42 -20.58 0.59
C ASP A 181 -13.81 -19.11 0.47
N ILE A 182 -12.93 -18.20 0.90
CA ILE A 182 -13.15 -16.74 0.81
C ILE A 182 -13.23 -16.31 -0.66
N ALA A 183 -12.32 -16.76 -1.51
CA ALA A 183 -12.34 -16.46 -2.94
C ALA A 183 -13.62 -16.98 -3.61
N SER A 184 -14.04 -18.21 -3.29
CA SER A 184 -15.29 -18.79 -3.77
C SER A 184 -16.50 -17.99 -3.32
N GLY A 185 -16.53 -17.55 -2.06
CA GLY A 185 -17.58 -16.70 -1.50
C GLY A 185 -17.70 -15.37 -2.23
N ILE A 186 -16.58 -14.71 -2.55
CA ILE A 186 -16.55 -13.47 -3.33
C ILE A 186 -17.15 -13.71 -4.72
N VAL A 187 -16.69 -14.73 -5.44
CA VAL A 187 -17.19 -15.06 -6.79
C VAL A 187 -18.70 -15.31 -6.75
N GLN A 188 -19.18 -16.17 -5.85
CA GLN A 188 -20.59 -16.50 -5.75
C GLN A 188 -21.46 -15.28 -5.47
N GLU A 189 -21.00 -14.37 -4.60
CA GLU A 189 -21.72 -13.15 -4.26
C GLU A 189 -21.81 -12.18 -5.45
N ARG A 190 -20.71 -11.96 -6.17
CA ARG A 190 -20.66 -11.07 -7.34
C ARG A 190 -21.49 -11.60 -8.51
N LEU A 191 -21.47 -12.92 -8.73
CA LEU A 191 -22.30 -13.58 -9.76
C LEU A 191 -23.80 -13.51 -9.43
N LYS A 192 -24.17 -13.59 -8.14
CA LYS A 192 -25.56 -13.43 -7.68
C LYS A 192 -26.04 -11.98 -7.83
N ALA A 193 -25.23 -11.01 -7.40
CA ALA A 193 -25.56 -9.59 -7.50
C ALA A 193 -25.79 -9.14 -8.95
N SER A 194 -24.97 -9.63 -9.88
CA SER A 194 -25.11 -9.36 -11.32
C SER A 194 -26.42 -9.93 -11.90
N SER A 195 -26.89 -11.08 -11.41
CA SER A 195 -28.15 -11.70 -11.86
C SER A 195 -29.42 -10.98 -11.35
N SER A 196 -29.31 -10.11 -10.34
CA SER A 196 -30.45 -9.39 -9.74
C SER A 196 -30.73 -8.01 -10.35
N ASN A 197 -30.01 -7.62 -11.41
CA ASN A 197 -30.22 -6.33 -12.06
C ASN A 197 -31.54 -6.32 -12.87
N PRO A 198 -32.46 -5.35 -12.66
CA PRO A 198 -33.79 -5.35 -13.30
C PRO A 198 -33.77 -5.32 -14.84
N ALA A 199 -32.70 -4.80 -15.44
CA ALA A 199 -32.53 -4.74 -16.89
C ALA A 199 -32.29 -6.11 -17.54
N ASP A 200 -31.69 -7.06 -16.81
CA ASP A 200 -31.45 -8.43 -17.29
C ASP A 200 -32.68 -9.32 -17.14
N ILE A 201 -33.61 -8.99 -16.25
CA ILE A 201 -34.88 -9.71 -16.10
C ILE A 201 -35.73 -9.55 -17.37
N VAL A 202 -35.82 -8.33 -17.90
CA VAL A 202 -36.60 -8.03 -19.13
C VAL A 202 -36.02 -8.76 -20.35
N SER A 203 -34.70 -8.81 -20.49
CA SER A 203 -34.04 -9.50 -21.60
C SER A 203 -33.99 -11.03 -21.46
N ARG A 204 -34.35 -11.59 -20.29
CA ARG A 204 -34.46 -13.03 -20.02
C ARG A 204 -35.89 -13.55 -20.23
N GLU A 205 -36.90 -12.71 -20.07
CA GLU A 205 -38.30 -13.04 -20.39
C GLU A 205 -38.52 -13.11 -21.91
N GLU A 206 -37.86 -12.27 -22.70
CA GLU A 206 -37.91 -12.32 -24.18
C GLU A 206 -37.13 -13.52 -24.76
N ARG A 207 -36.04 -13.95 -24.11
CA ARG A 207 -35.21 -15.10 -24.56
C ARG A 207 -35.77 -16.48 -24.21
N LYS A 208 -36.75 -16.58 -23.31
CA LYS A 208 -37.43 -17.85 -22.98
C LYS A 208 -38.37 -18.37 -24.08
N ALA A 209 -38.62 -17.59 -25.13
CA ALA A 209 -39.51 -17.96 -26.22
C ALA A 209 -38.86 -18.85 -27.31
N GLU A 210 -37.52 -18.93 -27.36
CA GLU A 210 -36.79 -19.71 -28.38
C GLU A 210 -35.86 -20.74 -27.73
N GLY A 211 -36.43 -21.87 -27.30
CA GLY A 211 -35.92 -23.25 -27.47
C GLY A 211 -34.48 -23.70 -27.17
N ASP A 212 -33.52 -22.85 -26.80
CA ASP A 212 -32.14 -23.26 -26.49
C ASP A 212 -31.90 -23.24 -24.96
N ASP A 213 -32.14 -24.39 -24.34
CA ASP A 213 -31.92 -24.66 -22.92
C ASP A 213 -30.43 -25.04 -22.66
N ILE A 214 -29.51 -24.15 -23.01
CA ILE A 214 -28.13 -24.17 -22.49
C ILE A 214 -28.04 -23.02 -21.48
N GLY A 215 -28.53 -23.27 -20.27
CA GLY A 215 -28.58 -22.28 -19.20
C GLY A 215 -27.18 -21.77 -18.83
N ASP A 216 -27.00 -20.45 -18.90
CA ASP A 216 -25.91 -19.61 -18.35
C ASP A 216 -25.74 -19.70 -16.81
N ASP A 217 -26.09 -20.84 -16.21
CA ASP A 217 -25.89 -21.10 -14.79
C ASP A 217 -24.48 -21.66 -14.60
N ILE A 218 -23.54 -20.75 -14.35
CA ILE A 218 -22.18 -21.08 -13.90
C ILE A 218 -22.29 -22.04 -12.72
N ASN A 219 -21.81 -23.27 -12.89
CA ASN A 219 -22.00 -24.32 -11.91
C ASN A 219 -20.89 -24.25 -10.82
N ALA A 220 -21.04 -25.02 -9.74
CA ALA A 220 -20.07 -25.02 -8.65
C ALA A 220 -18.66 -25.51 -9.07
N GLN A 221 -18.57 -26.35 -10.10
CA GLN A 221 -17.31 -26.85 -10.64
C GLN A 221 -16.56 -25.75 -11.37
N ASP A 222 -17.25 -24.91 -12.14
CA ASP A 222 -16.67 -23.77 -12.86
C ASP A 222 -16.08 -22.75 -11.87
N ILE A 223 -16.78 -22.50 -10.76
CA ILE A 223 -16.29 -21.61 -9.69
C ILE A 223 -15.04 -22.20 -9.04
N ASN A 224 -15.04 -23.51 -8.77
CA ASN A 224 -13.88 -24.17 -8.17
C ASN A 224 -12.67 -24.12 -9.09
N GLU A 225 -12.85 -24.39 -10.39
CA GLU A 225 -11.78 -24.29 -11.38
C GLU A 225 -11.23 -22.86 -11.49
N LEU A 226 -12.11 -21.86 -11.54
CA LEU A 226 -11.74 -20.44 -11.51
C LEU A 226 -10.89 -20.09 -10.27
N VAL A 227 -11.35 -20.50 -9.08
CA VAL A 227 -10.65 -20.24 -7.82
C VAL A 227 -9.32 -21.00 -7.76
N CYS A 228 -9.28 -22.26 -8.20
CA CYS A 228 -8.05 -23.04 -8.27
C CYS A 228 -7.02 -22.37 -9.18
N ASN A 229 -7.44 -21.87 -10.35
CA ASN A 229 -6.57 -21.12 -11.26
C ASN A 229 -6.09 -19.82 -10.61
N ALA A 230 -6.95 -19.08 -9.93
CA ALA A 230 -6.57 -17.86 -9.22
C ALA A 230 -5.54 -18.13 -8.09
N LEU A 231 -5.74 -19.21 -7.31
CA LEU A 231 -4.85 -19.58 -6.20
C LEU A 231 -3.42 -19.94 -6.65
N GLN A 232 -3.22 -20.36 -7.90
CA GLN A 232 -1.89 -20.60 -8.46
C GLN A 232 -1.00 -19.34 -8.48
N HIS A 233 -1.62 -18.16 -8.34
CA HIS A 233 -0.94 -16.87 -8.35
C HIS A 233 -0.60 -16.33 -6.95
N VAL A 234 -0.75 -17.16 -5.91
CA VAL A 234 -0.30 -16.89 -4.55
C VAL A 234 1.07 -17.54 -4.32
N HIS A 235 2.11 -16.72 -4.22
CA HIS A 235 3.46 -17.18 -3.89
C HIS A 235 3.65 -17.23 -2.37
N LEU A 236 3.46 -18.42 -1.78
CA LEU A 236 3.60 -18.63 -0.33
C LEU A 236 5.06 -18.87 0.07
N LEU A 237 5.58 -18.05 0.97
CA LEU A 237 6.95 -18.14 1.50
C LEU A 237 6.91 -18.23 3.03
N ARG A 238 7.64 -19.19 3.62
CA ARG A 238 7.62 -19.47 5.07
C ARG A 238 9.01 -19.39 5.71
N PRO A 239 9.61 -18.19 5.80
CA PRO A 239 10.88 -18.04 6.50
C PRO A 239 10.72 -18.40 7.98
N GLN A 240 11.79 -18.93 8.60
CA GLN A 240 11.76 -19.45 9.98
C GLN A 240 12.54 -18.57 10.98
N SER A 241 13.03 -17.41 10.52
CA SER A 241 13.71 -16.41 11.34
C SER A 241 13.81 -15.10 10.57
N SER A 242 14.15 -13.99 11.24
CA SER A 242 14.36 -12.70 10.57
C SER A 242 15.54 -12.70 9.59
N SER A 243 16.58 -13.49 9.83
CA SER A 243 17.67 -13.67 8.86
C SER A 243 17.20 -14.39 7.60
N SER A 244 16.37 -15.43 7.76
CA SER A 244 15.75 -16.14 6.64
C SER A 244 14.77 -15.25 5.89
N LEU A 245 13.97 -14.45 6.59
CA LEU A 245 13.06 -13.47 5.99
C LEU A 245 13.82 -12.44 5.17
N LEU A 246 14.92 -11.90 5.71
CA LEU A 246 15.76 -10.95 5.00
C LEU A 246 16.33 -11.58 3.72
N ALA A 247 16.88 -12.80 3.80
CA ALA A 247 17.38 -13.51 2.62
C ALA A 247 16.28 -13.78 1.58
N THR A 248 15.08 -14.14 2.04
CA THR A 248 13.91 -14.32 1.16
C THR A 248 13.58 -13.03 0.41
N LEU A 249 13.53 -11.88 1.09
CA LEU A 249 13.26 -10.58 0.44
C LEU A 249 14.37 -10.18 -0.54
N GLN A 250 15.62 -10.50 -0.23
CA GLN A 250 16.77 -10.21 -1.09
C GLN A 250 16.78 -11.04 -2.39
N GLN A 251 16.16 -12.22 -2.40
CA GLN A 251 16.10 -13.11 -3.57
C GLN A 251 14.75 -13.07 -4.28
N LEU A 252 13.77 -12.34 -3.74
CA LEU A 252 12.40 -12.40 -4.21
C LEU A 252 12.26 -11.91 -5.66
N ASP A 253 13.00 -10.87 -6.04
CA ASP A 253 13.03 -10.36 -7.41
C ASP A 253 13.61 -11.38 -8.39
N ALA A 254 14.72 -12.03 -8.04
CA ALA A 254 15.29 -13.09 -8.86
C ALA A 254 14.32 -14.27 -9.05
N TYR A 255 13.52 -14.59 -8.03
CA TYR A 255 12.49 -15.62 -8.12
C TYR A 255 11.29 -15.20 -8.99
N LEU A 256 10.74 -14.00 -8.78
CA LEU A 256 9.55 -13.51 -9.49
C LEU A 256 9.83 -13.14 -10.97
N LEU A 257 11.07 -12.79 -11.30
CA LEU A 257 11.48 -12.50 -12.68
C LEU A 257 11.89 -13.76 -13.45
N ASP A 258 12.10 -14.89 -12.76
CA ASP A 258 12.32 -16.19 -13.40
C ASP A 258 10.98 -16.83 -13.76
N VAL A 259 10.48 -16.46 -14.94
CA VAL A 259 9.18 -16.89 -15.50
C VAL A 259 9.03 -18.42 -15.60
N SER A 260 10.12 -19.18 -15.53
CA SER A 260 10.08 -20.65 -15.55
C SER A 260 9.69 -21.27 -14.21
N ARG A 261 9.76 -20.51 -13.11
CA ARG A 261 9.54 -21.03 -11.75
C ARG A 261 8.11 -20.97 -11.27
N HIS A 262 7.22 -20.30 -11.99
CA HIS A 262 5.85 -20.08 -11.54
C HIS A 262 4.88 -19.71 -12.66
N HIS A 263 3.57 -19.89 -12.40
CA HIS A 263 2.50 -19.62 -13.36
C HIS A 263 2.13 -18.14 -13.51
N SER A 264 2.67 -17.26 -12.65
CA SER A 264 2.32 -15.84 -12.59
C SER A 264 3.07 -14.93 -13.58
N ALA A 265 3.81 -15.48 -14.54
CA ALA A 265 4.69 -14.70 -15.42
C ALA A 265 3.96 -13.61 -16.23
N THR A 266 2.67 -13.79 -16.48
CA THR A 266 1.83 -12.85 -17.24
C THR A 266 1.12 -11.82 -16.37
N ARG A 267 1.26 -11.90 -15.04
CA ARG A 267 0.49 -11.08 -14.09
C ARG A 267 1.40 -10.08 -13.36
N PRO A 268 0.93 -8.84 -13.15
CA PRO A 268 1.63 -7.90 -12.29
C PRO A 268 1.61 -8.38 -10.83
N LEU A 269 2.64 -8.02 -10.06
CA LEU A 269 2.62 -8.22 -8.62
C LEU A 269 1.77 -7.13 -7.97
N HIS A 270 0.65 -7.50 -7.37
CA HIS A 270 -0.25 -6.55 -6.71
C HIS A 270 0.24 -6.15 -5.32
N ALA A 271 0.61 -7.14 -4.49
CA ALA A 271 1.01 -6.88 -3.12
C ALA A 271 1.96 -7.93 -2.55
N ILE A 272 2.77 -7.48 -1.58
CA ILE A 272 3.52 -8.34 -0.65
C ILE A 272 2.80 -8.31 0.70
N PHE A 273 2.24 -9.45 1.10
CA PHE A 273 1.60 -9.66 2.38
C PHE A 273 2.60 -10.29 3.37
N LEU A 274 2.76 -9.71 4.56
CA LEU A 274 3.64 -10.23 5.62
C LEU A 274 2.84 -10.50 6.91
N ASP A 275 2.61 -11.77 7.22
CA ASP A 275 1.83 -12.24 8.38
C ASP A 275 2.69 -13.12 9.30
N SER A 276 3.31 -12.60 10.36
CA SER A 276 3.34 -11.21 10.84
C SER A 276 4.76 -10.63 10.93
N ALA A 277 4.88 -9.31 10.79
CA ALA A 277 6.16 -8.61 10.95
C ALA A 277 6.73 -8.72 12.39
N SER A 278 5.88 -9.10 13.35
CA SER A 278 6.23 -9.25 14.77
C SER A 278 6.68 -10.66 15.16
N ALA A 279 6.53 -11.67 14.29
CA ALA A 279 6.67 -13.09 14.64
C ALA A 279 7.99 -13.43 15.34
N PHE A 280 9.11 -12.87 14.86
CA PHE A 280 10.46 -13.16 15.37
C PHE A 280 10.96 -12.14 16.39
N PHE A 281 10.16 -11.12 16.73
CA PHE A 281 10.63 -9.96 17.50
C PHE A 281 11.28 -10.32 18.84
N TRP A 282 10.66 -11.22 19.61
CA TRP A 282 11.20 -11.59 20.93
C TRP A 282 12.48 -12.42 20.84
N GLN A 283 12.61 -13.24 19.79
CA GLN A 283 13.81 -14.05 19.54
C GLN A 283 14.97 -13.13 19.13
N ASP A 284 14.70 -12.17 18.24
CA ASP A 284 15.69 -11.20 17.81
C ASP A 284 16.09 -10.27 18.95
N ARG A 285 15.14 -9.83 19.78
CA ARG A 285 15.43 -9.02 20.96
C ARG A 285 16.32 -9.75 21.95
N LEU A 286 16.08 -11.04 22.20
CA LEU A 286 16.95 -11.85 23.04
C LEU A 286 18.37 -11.93 22.45
N ARG A 287 18.49 -12.15 21.13
CA ARG A 287 19.80 -12.16 20.44
C ARG A 287 20.54 -10.84 20.58
N ASP A 288 19.84 -9.71 20.47
CA ASP A 288 20.39 -8.37 20.68
C ASP A 288 20.86 -8.15 22.13
N GLU A 289 20.08 -8.61 23.11
CA GLU A 289 20.46 -8.53 24.52
C GLU A 289 21.70 -9.37 24.85
N VAL A 290 21.83 -10.56 24.25
CA VAL A 290 23.03 -11.40 24.36
C VAL A 290 24.24 -10.69 23.72
N ALA A 291 24.12 -10.20 22.48
CA ALA A 291 25.20 -9.49 21.80
C ALA A 291 25.69 -8.26 22.59
N ARG A 292 24.77 -7.45 23.13
CA ARG A 292 25.14 -6.30 23.99
C ARG A 292 25.86 -6.70 25.29
N THR A 293 25.60 -7.90 25.80
CA THR A 293 26.29 -8.38 27.01
C THR A 293 27.75 -8.73 26.71
N GLU A 294 28.03 -9.27 25.53
CA GLU A 294 29.39 -9.55 25.04
C GLU A 294 30.20 -8.27 24.76
N GLU A 295 29.52 -7.14 24.58
CA GLU A 295 30.13 -5.82 24.36
C GLU A 295 30.59 -5.14 25.66
N ILE A 296 30.14 -5.60 26.83
CA ILE A 296 30.46 -4.97 28.11
C ILE A 296 31.98 -5.01 28.35
N GLY A 297 32.58 -3.84 28.56
CA GLY A 297 34.02 -3.69 28.82
C GLY A 297 34.89 -3.64 27.56
N ARG A 298 34.31 -3.75 26.35
CA ARG A 298 35.04 -3.57 25.09
C ARG A 298 35.16 -2.09 24.72
N PRO A 299 36.22 -1.67 23.99
CA PRO A 299 36.35 -0.31 23.48
C PRO A 299 35.26 0.03 22.45
N ALA A 300 34.65 1.22 22.55
CA ALA A 300 33.57 1.66 21.66
C ALA A 300 33.94 1.59 20.16
N ALA A 301 35.18 1.96 19.82
CA ALA A 301 35.67 1.91 18.44
C ALA A 301 35.72 0.49 17.85
N GLU A 302 35.91 -0.53 18.71
CA GLU A 302 35.89 -1.94 18.29
C GLU A 302 34.45 -2.41 18.06
N ILE A 303 33.52 -2.02 18.94
CA ILE A 303 32.09 -2.30 18.82
C ILE A 303 31.54 -1.68 17.54
N ASP A 304 31.84 -0.41 17.28
CA ASP A 304 31.38 0.29 16.07
C ASP A 304 31.94 -0.38 14.80
N ARG A 305 33.22 -0.79 14.81
CA ARG A 305 33.83 -1.52 13.69
C ARG A 305 33.15 -2.87 13.44
N ASP A 306 32.86 -3.64 14.49
CA ASP A 306 32.18 -4.92 14.38
C ASP A 306 30.74 -4.75 13.88
N ARG A 307 30.05 -3.70 14.32
CA ARG A 307 28.71 -3.34 13.81
C ARG A 307 28.75 -3.03 12.32
N ASP A 308 29.70 -2.21 11.89
CA ASP A 308 29.84 -1.80 10.48
C ASP A 308 30.22 -2.99 9.58
N GLN A 309 30.95 -3.96 10.12
CA GLN A 309 31.32 -5.20 9.42
C GLN A 309 30.27 -6.31 9.57
N GLY A 310 29.16 -6.07 10.27
CA GLY A 310 28.10 -7.06 10.49
C GLY A 310 28.55 -8.29 11.30
N ARG A 311 29.58 -8.13 12.14
CA ARG A 311 30.12 -9.20 13.00
C ARG A 311 29.33 -9.39 14.29
N SER A 312 28.64 -8.35 14.75
CA SER A 312 27.73 -8.39 15.90
C SER A 312 26.28 -8.25 15.43
N PHE A 313 25.36 -8.88 16.14
CA PHE A 313 23.93 -8.78 15.87
C PHE A 313 23.36 -7.51 16.51
N HIS A 314 22.66 -6.70 15.70
CA HIS A 314 21.95 -5.54 16.19
C HIS A 314 20.52 -5.50 15.65
N LEU A 315 19.56 -5.48 16.56
CA LEU A 315 18.13 -5.51 16.26
C LEU A 315 17.72 -4.38 15.32
N ALA A 316 18.15 -3.15 15.60
CA ALA A 316 17.80 -1.98 14.80
C ALA A 316 18.38 -2.05 13.36
N VAL A 317 19.55 -2.67 13.19
CA VAL A 317 20.17 -2.84 11.85
C VAL A 317 19.36 -3.84 11.03
N LEU A 318 19.00 -4.99 11.62
CA LEU A 318 18.19 -6.00 10.94
C LEU A 318 16.83 -5.46 10.50
N TYR A 319 16.10 -4.80 11.42
CA TYR A 319 14.78 -4.26 11.13
C TYR A 319 14.82 -3.12 10.10
N ARG A 320 15.90 -2.33 10.07
CA ARG A 320 16.15 -1.36 8.99
C ARG A 320 16.37 -2.05 7.64
N ARG A 321 17.19 -3.11 7.59
CA ARG A 321 17.44 -3.86 6.35
C ARG A 321 16.16 -4.47 5.79
N LEU A 322 15.29 -5.03 6.64
CA LEU A 322 13.98 -5.54 6.22
C LEU A 322 13.14 -4.46 5.52
N VAL A 323 13.05 -3.25 6.10
CA VAL A 323 12.31 -2.13 5.48
C VAL A 323 12.96 -1.67 4.17
N VAL A 324 14.29 -1.63 4.11
CA VAL A 324 15.01 -1.28 2.88
C VAL A 324 14.69 -2.28 1.76
N GLU A 325 14.73 -3.58 2.04
CA GLU A 325 14.40 -4.60 1.02
C GLU A 325 12.93 -4.55 0.61
N LEU A 326 12.00 -4.35 1.55
CA LEU A 326 10.58 -4.18 1.22
C LEU A 326 10.37 -2.95 0.32
N ARG A 327 11.01 -1.82 0.60
CA ARG A 327 10.96 -0.61 -0.25
C ARG A 327 11.59 -0.84 -1.62
N ARG A 328 12.70 -1.60 -1.68
CA ARG A 328 13.36 -1.97 -2.94
C ARG A 328 12.39 -2.78 -3.82
N LEU A 329 11.78 -3.82 -3.26
CA LEU A 329 10.79 -4.64 -3.96
C LEU A 329 9.57 -3.83 -4.37
N GLN A 330 9.09 -2.94 -3.49
CA GLN A 330 8.01 -2.00 -3.79
C GLN A 330 8.30 -1.15 -5.03
N ALA A 331 9.54 -0.65 -5.15
CA ALA A 331 9.96 0.18 -6.28
C ALA A 331 10.16 -0.63 -7.58
N ILE A 332 10.64 -1.86 -7.48
CA ILE A 332 10.86 -2.76 -8.63
C ILE A 332 9.52 -3.18 -9.24
N PHE A 333 8.61 -3.67 -8.39
CA PHE A 333 7.36 -4.28 -8.82
C PHE A 333 6.17 -3.33 -8.83
N ASP A 334 6.33 -2.11 -8.31
CA ASP A 334 5.26 -1.11 -8.19
C ASP A 334 4.03 -1.65 -7.43
N CYS A 335 4.29 -2.41 -6.36
CA CYS A 335 3.27 -3.15 -5.61
C CYS A 335 2.98 -2.54 -4.23
N ALA A 336 1.86 -2.90 -3.62
CA ALA A 336 1.58 -2.58 -2.23
C ALA A 336 2.41 -3.46 -1.26
N VAL A 337 2.60 -2.98 -0.02
CA VAL A 337 3.08 -3.81 1.09
C VAL A 337 2.05 -3.76 2.20
N VAL A 338 1.57 -4.91 2.65
CA VAL A 338 0.60 -5.02 3.74
C VAL A 338 1.14 -6.00 4.77
N TYR A 339 1.26 -5.58 6.04
CA TYR A 339 1.81 -6.44 7.07
C TYR A 339 1.00 -6.37 8.36
N THR A 340 1.02 -7.46 9.12
CA THR A 340 0.35 -7.51 10.43
C THR A 340 1.34 -7.34 11.57
N THR A 341 0.88 -6.74 12.67
CA THR A 341 1.63 -6.60 13.91
C THR A 341 0.76 -6.92 15.12
N TRP A 342 1.40 -7.12 16.29
CA TRP A 342 0.71 -7.14 17.57
C TRP A 342 0.53 -5.72 18.14
N GLY A 343 -0.64 -5.42 18.71
CA GLY A 343 -0.92 -4.14 19.36
C GLY A 343 -0.57 -4.17 20.85
N LEU A 344 0.71 -4.33 21.18
CA LEU A 344 1.18 -4.58 22.56
C LEU A 344 0.92 -3.42 23.56
N SER A 345 0.66 -2.20 23.09
CA SER A 345 0.53 -1.03 23.97
C SER A 345 -0.54 -0.07 23.47
N ARG A 346 -1.69 -0.06 24.18
CA ARG A 346 -2.74 0.96 24.01
C ARG A 346 -2.40 2.16 24.88
N THR A 347 -2.52 3.37 24.35
CA THR A 347 -2.52 4.57 25.20
C THR A 347 -3.75 4.58 26.09
N LYS A 348 -3.67 5.18 27.27
CA LYS A 348 -4.86 5.43 28.09
C LYS A 348 -5.50 6.72 27.56
N SER A 349 -6.78 6.67 27.17
CA SER A 349 -7.55 7.89 26.92
C SER A 349 -7.74 8.63 28.24
N SER A 350 -7.50 9.94 28.27
CA SER A 350 -7.62 10.75 29.49
C SER A 350 -9.06 11.20 29.78
N SER A 351 -10.06 10.74 29.03
CA SER A 351 -11.47 11.11 29.24
C SER A 351 -12.34 9.90 29.61
N ASP A 352 -12.34 9.54 30.89
CA ASP A 352 -13.24 8.52 31.48
C ASP A 352 -14.69 9.01 31.68
N TYR A 353 -15.07 10.16 31.10
CA TYR A 353 -16.42 10.73 31.22
C TYR A 353 -17.04 11.01 29.85
N GLY A 354 -17.54 9.97 29.18
CA GLY A 354 -18.40 10.12 27.99
C GLY A 354 -18.63 8.81 27.23
N PRO A 355 -19.84 8.56 26.69
CA PRO A 355 -20.17 7.34 25.94
C PRO A 355 -19.59 7.32 24.51
N THR A 356 -18.87 8.36 24.09
CA THR A 356 -18.11 8.42 22.84
C THR A 356 -16.64 8.19 23.16
N SER A 357 -16.25 6.93 23.37
CA SER A 357 -14.88 6.56 23.67
C SER A 357 -13.97 6.90 22.50
N SER A 358 -13.12 7.91 22.68
CA SER A 358 -12.00 8.18 21.79
C SER A 358 -11.10 6.94 21.75
N HIS A 359 -11.03 6.26 20.60
CA HIS A 359 -10.15 5.12 20.42
C HIS A 359 -8.70 5.58 20.64
N SER A 360 -8.14 5.17 21.78
CA SER A 360 -6.74 5.37 22.14
C SER A 360 -5.82 4.74 21.09
N GLY A 361 -4.88 5.51 20.55
CA GLY A 361 -3.92 4.99 19.56
C GLY A 361 -3.05 3.84 20.10
N ILE A 362 -2.55 3.01 19.19
CA ILE A 362 -1.66 1.89 19.50
C ILE A 362 -0.23 2.30 19.19
N ARG A 363 0.65 2.23 20.19
CA ARG A 363 2.05 2.58 19.98
C ARG A 363 2.74 1.50 19.13
N PRO A 364 3.43 1.87 18.02
CA PRO A 364 4.27 0.94 17.29
C PRO A 364 5.35 0.33 18.20
N HIS A 365 5.47 -0.99 18.20
CA HIS A 365 6.43 -1.69 19.06
C HIS A 365 7.66 -2.22 18.30
N LEU A 366 7.58 -2.33 16.98
CA LEU A 366 8.71 -2.78 16.17
C LEU A 366 9.80 -1.69 16.14
N PRO A 367 11.09 -2.09 16.12
CA PRO A 367 12.22 -1.17 16.08
C PRO A 367 12.14 -0.19 14.90
N PRO A 368 12.71 1.02 15.01
CA PRO A 368 12.83 1.93 13.87
C PRO A 368 13.50 1.26 12.65
N PRO A 369 13.06 1.54 11.42
CA PRO A 369 12.11 2.58 11.02
C PRO A 369 10.65 2.11 10.89
N TRP A 370 10.25 0.98 11.48
CA TRP A 370 8.88 0.45 11.33
C TRP A 370 7.79 1.40 11.87
N GLY A 371 8.14 2.26 12.84
CA GLY A 371 7.28 3.32 13.33
C GLY A 371 6.94 4.44 12.32
N THR A 372 7.65 4.54 11.20
CA THR A 372 7.37 5.54 10.14
C THR A 372 7.26 4.91 8.74
N PHE A 373 7.45 3.60 8.65
CA PHE A 373 7.34 2.84 7.41
C PHE A 373 5.93 2.82 6.78
N PRO A 374 4.84 2.57 7.54
CA PRO A 374 3.50 2.49 6.96
C PRO A 374 2.97 3.87 6.56
N SER A 375 2.25 3.91 5.46
CA SER A 375 1.46 5.08 5.02
C SER A 375 0.10 5.13 5.72
N LEU A 376 -0.46 3.96 6.05
CA LEU A 376 -1.72 3.82 6.78
C LEU A 376 -1.58 2.73 7.85
N ARG A 377 -2.09 3.01 9.05
CA ARG A 377 -2.21 2.05 10.15
C ARG A 377 -3.68 1.77 10.43
N LEU A 378 -4.05 0.51 10.43
CA LEU A 378 -5.39 0.05 10.78
C LEU A 378 -5.32 -0.74 12.07
N VAL A 379 -6.21 -0.42 13.00
CA VAL A 379 -6.51 -1.27 14.15
C VAL A 379 -7.73 -2.11 13.79
N VAL A 380 -7.63 -3.41 14.02
CA VAL A 380 -8.70 -4.36 13.78
C VAL A 380 -9.13 -5.00 15.09
N GLN A 381 -10.43 -5.12 15.32
CA GLN A 381 -10.97 -5.74 16.52
C GLN A 381 -12.28 -6.46 16.23
N ARG A 382 -12.48 -7.63 16.85
CA ARG A 382 -13.79 -8.28 16.87
C ARG A 382 -14.80 -7.44 17.65
N GLU A 383 -16.04 -7.41 17.20
CA GLU A 383 -17.14 -6.81 17.95
C GLU A 383 -17.16 -7.35 19.40
N PRO A 384 -17.01 -6.49 20.42
CA PRO A 384 -16.90 -6.95 21.79
C PRO A 384 -18.26 -7.44 22.30
N VAL A 385 -18.30 -8.66 22.79
CA VAL A 385 -19.46 -9.16 23.53
C VAL A 385 -19.45 -8.52 24.92
N ARG A 386 -20.56 -7.87 25.28
CA ARG A 386 -20.72 -7.26 26.60
C ARG A 386 -20.52 -8.33 27.69
N ARG A 387 -19.60 -8.06 28.62
CA ARG A 387 -19.37 -8.93 29.78
C ARG A 387 -20.60 -8.92 30.69
N PHE A 388 -20.82 -10.01 31.44
CA PHE A 388 -21.81 -9.98 32.52
C PHE A 388 -21.41 -8.90 33.53
N PRO A 389 -22.35 -8.03 33.97
CA PRO A 389 -22.06 -7.12 35.06
C PRO A 389 -21.69 -7.94 36.31
N PRO A 390 -20.81 -7.42 37.19
CA PRO A 390 -20.39 -8.15 38.39
C PRO A 390 -21.54 -8.61 39.29
N GLU A 391 -22.68 -7.91 39.24
CA GLU A 391 -23.88 -8.17 40.03
C GLU A 391 -24.89 -9.10 39.33
N ALA A 392 -24.61 -9.57 38.11
CA ALA A 392 -25.52 -10.44 37.36
C ALA A 392 -25.79 -11.75 38.09
N THR A 393 -27.06 -12.09 38.23
CA THR A 393 -27.48 -13.41 38.72
C THR A 393 -27.31 -14.49 37.63
N LEU A 394 -27.26 -15.76 38.05
CA LEU A 394 -27.20 -16.89 37.11
C LEU A 394 -28.41 -16.89 36.14
N GLN A 395 -29.61 -16.60 36.64
CA GLN A 395 -30.83 -16.59 35.84
C GLN A 395 -30.82 -15.47 34.78
N GLU A 396 -30.32 -14.28 35.14
CA GLU A 396 -30.11 -13.20 34.17
C GLU A 396 -29.05 -13.57 33.14
N ALA A 397 -28.00 -14.29 33.58
CA ALA A 397 -26.96 -14.74 32.69
C ALA A 397 -27.47 -15.75 31.65
N GLU A 398 -28.31 -16.71 32.06
CA GLU A 398 -28.97 -17.67 31.18
C GLU A 398 -29.92 -16.99 30.18
N ARG A 399 -30.69 -15.99 30.64
CA ARG A 399 -31.59 -15.21 29.78
C ARG A 399 -30.82 -14.43 28.71
N ASP A 400 -29.67 -13.86 29.07
CA ASP A 400 -28.85 -13.04 28.18
C ASP A 400 -27.94 -13.87 27.24
N ALA A 401 -27.68 -15.15 27.58
CA ALA A 401 -26.80 -16.04 26.82
C ALA A 401 -27.12 -16.12 25.31
N PRO A 402 -28.38 -16.33 24.85
CA PRO A 402 -28.67 -16.44 23.42
C PRO A 402 -28.39 -15.14 22.65
N LEU A 403 -28.73 -13.97 23.22
CA LEU A 403 -28.45 -12.66 22.60
C LEU A 403 -26.95 -12.43 22.43
N ARG A 404 -26.14 -12.89 23.38
CA ARG A 404 -24.68 -12.78 23.29
C ARG A 404 -24.10 -13.76 22.28
N GLN A 405 -24.65 -14.96 22.21
CA GLN A 405 -24.27 -15.94 21.21
C GLN A 405 -24.61 -15.45 19.79
N GLU A 406 -25.71 -14.72 19.62
CA GLU A 406 -26.06 -14.06 18.36
C GLU A 406 -24.98 -13.06 17.93
N VAL A 407 -24.51 -12.18 18.83
CA VAL A 407 -23.41 -11.25 18.54
C VAL A 407 -22.13 -11.99 18.12
N VAL A 408 -21.81 -13.10 18.80
CA VAL A 408 -20.66 -13.95 18.43
C VAL A 408 -20.85 -14.55 17.03
N ALA A 409 -22.05 -15.06 16.75
CA ALA A 409 -22.41 -15.75 15.51
C ALA A 409 -22.42 -14.83 14.29
N ARG A 410 -22.75 -13.54 14.47
CA ARG A 410 -22.63 -12.53 13.39
C ARG A 410 -21.21 -12.42 12.85
N GLY A 411 -20.19 -12.78 13.64
CA GLY A 411 -18.80 -12.77 13.17
C GLY A 411 -18.32 -11.37 12.76
N LYS A 412 -18.86 -10.31 13.36
CA LYS A 412 -18.54 -8.92 13.00
C LYS A 412 -17.20 -8.47 13.57
N PHE A 413 -16.45 -7.75 12.75
CA PHE A 413 -15.19 -7.09 13.06
C PHE A 413 -15.23 -5.63 12.61
N TRP A 414 -14.44 -4.82 13.28
CA TRP A 414 -14.22 -3.42 12.98
C TRP A 414 -12.77 -3.23 12.56
N ALA A 415 -12.56 -2.39 11.55
CA ALA A 415 -11.26 -1.83 11.20
C ALA A 415 -11.35 -0.31 11.25
N TRP A 416 -10.37 0.36 11.84
CA TRP A 416 -10.32 1.81 11.87
C TRP A 416 -8.88 2.34 11.83
N VAL A 417 -8.71 3.58 11.38
CA VAL A 417 -7.39 4.21 11.35
C VAL A 417 -6.85 4.42 12.78
N ASP A 418 -5.63 3.95 13.02
CA ASP A 418 -4.94 4.17 14.28
C ASP A 418 -4.65 5.67 14.48
N THR A 419 -5.11 6.21 15.60
CA THR A 419 -4.95 7.63 15.95
C THR A 419 -3.61 7.94 16.61
N TRP A 420 -2.70 6.97 16.74
CA TRP A 420 -1.35 7.20 17.23
C TRP A 420 -0.62 8.24 16.36
N GLY A 421 -0.14 9.32 16.98
CA GLY A 421 0.52 10.43 16.27
C GLY A 421 -0.44 11.38 15.54
N ARG A 422 -1.76 11.31 15.82
CA ARG A 422 -2.76 12.19 15.20
C ARG A 422 -2.48 13.69 15.39
N GLU A 423 -1.75 14.07 16.45
CA GLU A 423 -1.39 15.47 16.71
C GLU A 423 -0.54 16.10 15.59
N GLU A 424 0.17 15.27 14.82
CA GLU A 424 1.02 15.71 13.71
C GLU A 424 0.26 15.72 12.37
N TRP A 425 -1.01 15.31 12.34
CA TRP A 425 -1.75 15.16 11.08
C TRP A 425 -2.26 16.50 10.54
N PRO A 426 -2.10 16.76 9.22
CA PRO A 426 -2.74 17.89 8.57
C PRO A 426 -4.26 17.85 8.72
N ARG A 427 -4.91 19.03 8.83
CA ARG A 427 -6.37 19.15 8.94
C ARG A 427 -7.15 18.39 7.86
N ARG A 428 -6.61 18.36 6.63
CA ARG A 428 -7.20 17.62 5.49
C ARG A 428 -7.45 16.14 5.80
N ILE A 429 -6.54 15.51 6.54
CA ILE A 429 -6.65 14.09 6.91
C ILE A 429 -7.73 13.93 7.97
N VAL A 430 -7.70 14.78 9.01
CA VAL A 430 -8.67 14.73 10.11
C VAL A 430 -10.10 14.92 9.61
N GLU A 431 -10.36 15.98 8.85
CA GLU A 431 -11.68 16.25 8.25
C GLU A 431 -12.07 15.17 7.22
N GLY A 432 -11.09 14.64 6.49
CA GLY A 432 -11.29 13.54 5.53
C GLY A 432 -11.76 12.25 6.20
N LEU A 433 -11.20 11.93 7.38
CA LEU A 433 -11.63 10.78 8.18
C LEU A 433 -13.03 10.99 8.75
N GLU A 434 -13.33 12.18 9.28
CA GLU A 434 -14.67 12.51 9.78
C GLU A 434 -15.74 12.35 8.70
N ARG A 435 -15.44 12.77 7.47
CA ARG A 435 -16.31 12.56 6.30
C ARG A 435 -16.48 11.10 5.89
N ARG A 436 -15.53 10.22 6.25
CA ARG A 436 -15.50 8.79 5.89
C ARG A 436 -15.79 7.91 7.11
N ASN A 437 -16.97 8.09 7.70
CA ASN A 437 -17.44 7.35 8.88
C ASN A 437 -16.47 7.40 10.09
N GLY A 438 -15.69 8.46 10.24
CA GLY A 438 -14.65 8.55 11.28
C GLY A 438 -13.41 7.69 11.01
N GLY A 439 -13.18 7.28 9.75
CA GLY A 439 -12.04 6.46 9.37
C GLY A 439 -12.19 4.98 9.70
N ARG A 440 -13.42 4.45 9.67
CA ARG A 440 -13.72 3.07 10.06
C ARG A 440 -14.61 2.36 9.05
N PHE A 441 -14.48 1.04 9.00
CA PHE A 441 -15.35 0.14 8.24
C PHE A 441 -15.56 -1.18 9.00
N SER A 442 -16.65 -1.87 8.67
CA SER A 442 -16.98 -3.18 9.23
C SER A 442 -16.60 -4.27 8.23
N PHE A 443 -16.33 -5.46 8.76
CA PHE A 443 -16.34 -6.68 7.95
C PHE A 443 -16.84 -7.87 8.78
N TRP A 444 -17.47 -8.81 8.10
CA TRP A 444 -18.06 -10.01 8.71
C TRP A 444 -17.29 -11.24 8.25
N VAL A 445 -16.99 -12.12 9.18
CA VAL A 445 -16.27 -13.37 8.91
C VAL A 445 -17.17 -14.55 9.26
N SER A 446 -17.60 -15.28 8.23
CA SER A 446 -18.34 -16.53 8.30
C SER A 446 -17.65 -17.58 7.42
N ASP A 447 -18.40 -18.39 6.69
CA ASP A 447 -17.92 -19.12 5.50
C ASP A 447 -17.25 -18.19 4.47
N LYS A 448 -17.80 -16.99 4.27
CA LYS A 448 -17.23 -15.93 3.42
C LYS A 448 -16.78 -14.71 4.24
N ILE A 449 -16.21 -13.72 3.56
CA ILE A 449 -15.93 -12.40 4.15
C ILE A 449 -16.64 -11.33 3.34
N VAL A 450 -17.37 -10.46 4.03
CA VAL A 450 -18.05 -9.29 3.45
C VAL A 450 -17.49 -8.04 4.10
N ILE A 451 -17.13 -7.03 3.31
CA ILE A 451 -16.70 -5.72 3.78
C ILE A 451 -17.77 -4.72 3.37
N GLY A 452 -18.16 -3.82 4.28
CA GLY A 452 -19.18 -2.82 4.01
C GLY A 452 -19.65 -2.06 5.25
N GLU A 453 -20.76 -1.36 5.09
CA GLU A 453 -21.44 -0.68 6.19
C GLU A 453 -22.41 -1.64 6.91
N ASP A 454 -22.89 -1.27 8.11
CA ASP A 454 -23.77 -2.13 8.91
C ASP A 454 -25.08 -2.53 8.21
N SER A 455 -25.45 -1.82 7.13
CA SER A 455 -26.56 -2.16 6.23
C SER A 455 -26.29 -3.35 5.31
N ASP A 456 -25.03 -3.72 5.10
CA ASP A 456 -24.60 -4.73 4.13
C ASP A 456 -24.48 -6.13 4.75
N HIS A 457 -25.05 -6.33 5.94
CA HIS A 457 -25.06 -7.63 6.61
C HIS A 457 -25.81 -8.66 5.75
N PRO A 458 -25.17 -9.77 5.33
CA PRO A 458 -25.90 -10.87 4.71
C PRO A 458 -26.81 -11.51 5.76
N MET A 459 -28.12 -11.40 5.60
CA MET A 459 -29.11 -12.08 6.47
C MET A 459 -28.88 -13.59 6.51
#